data_AF-A0A8C4ZFD3-F1
#
_entry.id   AF-A0A8C4ZFD3-F1
#
_cell.length_a   1.000
_cell.length_b   1.000
_cell.length_c   1.000
_cell.angle_alpha   90.00
_cell.angle_beta   90.00
_cell.angle_gamma   90.00
#
_symmetry.space_group_name_H-M   'P 1'
#
loop_
_entity.id
_entity.type
_entity.pdbx_description
1 polymer ?
#
loop_
_entity_poly.entity_id
_entity_poly.type
_entity_poly.pdbx_seq_one_letter_code
_entity_poly.pdbx_strand_id
1 'polypeptide(L)'
;MVQEMGSDDPGRSTRGEGAEGSEGSVNSQLLQLMARHAQLTDRLHAHHLIGGYDIIETRQGKGVCVSVATSYEGVYLERYSLEMVMAPAVKIVRHDVPVFVPLARLAEKDGALQHHLTGFLGELGRLLDGYAGRRQQLRLLKHVSVTVIESNAPCSLLVLTLTAPRTPPLGDVAVLCKLHYSDHTRCLPEEVTVESEGRTVALHRISLLLKAGIDLLLTTIGS
;
A
#
# COMPACT_ATOMS: atom_id res chain seq x y z
N MET A 1 -25.39 -26.21 91.81
CA MET A 1 -24.32 -27.18 91.51
C MET A 1 -24.06 -27.08 90.01
N VAL A 2 -22.92 -26.47 89.63
CA VAL A 2 -22.26 -26.38 88.29
C VAL A 2 -23.10 -25.91 87.08
N GLN A 3 -22.91 -24.68 86.56
CA GLN A 3 -21.92 -24.24 85.52
C GLN A 3 -22.05 -24.99 84.18
N GLU A 4 -21.98 -24.42 82.98
CA GLU A 4 -21.89 -23.05 82.42
C GLU A 4 -22.21 -23.23 80.91
N MET A 5 -23.26 -22.60 80.38
CA MET A 5 -23.23 -21.52 79.38
C MET A 5 -22.03 -21.41 78.42
N GLY A 6 -22.36 -21.44 77.13
CA GLY A 6 -21.75 -20.66 76.05
C GLY A 6 -21.13 -21.52 74.95
N SER A 7 -21.33 -21.29 73.65
CA SER A 7 -22.10 -20.34 72.84
C SER A 7 -21.97 -20.87 71.40
N ASP A 8 -22.95 -20.70 70.51
CA ASP A 8 -22.69 -20.02 69.23
C ASP A 8 -23.94 -19.88 68.34
N ASP A 9 -23.95 -18.70 67.73
CA ASP A 9 -24.96 -17.90 67.03
C ASP A 9 -25.72 -18.57 65.86
N PRO A 10 -27.01 -18.25 65.61
CA PRO A 10 -27.74 -18.70 64.43
C PRO A 10 -27.86 -17.62 63.33
N GLY A 11 -27.71 -18.06 62.07
CA GLY A 11 -28.63 -17.63 61.00
C GLY A 11 -28.42 -16.27 60.31
N ARG A 12 -27.74 -16.33 59.15
CA ARG A 12 -28.19 -15.85 57.82
C ARG A 12 -29.00 -14.53 57.74
N SER A 13 -28.45 -13.51 57.08
CA SER A 13 -29.19 -12.81 56.01
C SER A 13 -28.28 -12.06 55.03
N THR A 14 -28.66 -12.24 53.77
CA THR A 14 -28.18 -11.73 52.48
C THR A 14 -27.97 -10.21 52.42
N ARG A 15 -27.03 -9.75 51.57
CA ARG A 15 -27.27 -8.78 50.47
C ARG A 15 -25.96 -8.31 49.83
N GLY A 16 -25.79 -8.59 48.53
CA GLY A 16 -24.71 -8.03 47.73
C GLY A 16 -24.36 -8.85 46.49
N GLU A 17 -25.35 -9.26 45.67
CA GLU A 17 -25.08 -9.65 44.29
C GLU A 17 -24.69 -8.40 43.47
N GLY A 18 -23.69 -8.55 42.61
CA GLY A 18 -23.53 -7.72 41.41
C GLY A 18 -22.20 -6.97 41.31
N ALA A 19 -21.14 -7.63 40.81
CA ALA A 19 -20.08 -6.97 40.04
C ALA A 19 -19.08 -7.93 39.35
N GLU A 20 -19.00 -9.21 39.69
CA GLU A 20 -17.86 -10.04 39.21
C GLU A 20 -18.07 -10.75 37.85
N GLY A 21 -19.26 -10.66 37.26
CA GLY A 21 -19.58 -11.30 35.97
C GLY A 21 -19.08 -10.55 34.72
N SER A 22 -18.64 -9.29 34.86
CA SER A 22 -18.24 -8.45 33.73
C SER A 22 -16.74 -8.56 33.43
N GLU A 23 -15.89 -8.56 34.45
CA GLU A 23 -14.42 -8.60 34.27
C GLU A 23 -13.93 -9.92 33.67
N GLY A 24 -14.53 -11.05 34.07
CA GLY A 24 -14.24 -12.36 33.47
C GLY A 24 -14.68 -12.45 32.01
N SER A 25 -15.80 -11.81 31.65
CA SER A 25 -16.29 -11.75 30.26
C SER A 25 -15.36 -10.92 29.39
N VAL A 26 -14.97 -9.73 29.84
CA VAL A 26 -14.05 -8.83 29.12
C VAL A 26 -12.68 -9.48 28.95
N ASN A 27 -12.15 -10.16 29.98
CA ASN A 27 -10.88 -10.89 29.86
C ASN A 27 -10.98 -12.07 28.89
N SER A 28 -12.09 -12.81 28.87
CA SER A 28 -12.31 -13.90 27.92
C SER A 28 -12.38 -13.39 26.48
N GLN A 29 -13.02 -12.24 26.27
CA GLN A 29 -13.17 -11.61 24.96
C GLN A 29 -11.84 -11.02 24.47
N LEU A 30 -11.05 -10.44 25.37
CA LEU A 30 -9.69 -9.98 25.10
C LEU A 30 -8.78 -11.15 24.69
N LEU A 31 -8.83 -12.27 25.43
CA LEU A 31 -8.07 -13.48 25.10
C LEU A 31 -8.44 -14.01 23.71
N GLN A 32 -9.73 -14.03 23.39
CA GLN A 32 -10.24 -14.48 22.10
C GLN A 32 -9.78 -13.56 20.97
N LEU A 33 -9.75 -12.24 21.22
CA LEU A 33 -9.26 -11.25 20.26
C LEU A 33 -7.75 -11.41 20.01
N MET A 34 -6.97 -11.63 21.07
CA MET A 34 -5.52 -11.88 20.97
C MET A 34 -5.21 -13.18 20.23
N ALA A 35 -5.96 -14.25 20.49
CA ALA A 35 -5.83 -15.52 19.78
C ALA A 35 -6.16 -15.37 18.29
N ARG A 36 -7.23 -14.64 17.96
CA ARG A 36 -7.56 -14.31 16.56
C ARG A 36 -6.49 -13.44 15.90
N HIS A 37 -5.97 -12.46 16.62
CA HIS A 37 -4.89 -11.60 16.11
C HIS A 37 -3.64 -12.42 15.81
N ALA A 38 -3.23 -13.31 16.71
CA ALA A 38 -2.09 -14.21 16.51
C ALA A 38 -2.33 -15.12 15.29
N GLN A 39 -3.51 -15.74 15.17
CA GLN A 39 -3.86 -16.59 14.04
C GLN A 39 -3.85 -15.85 12.69
N LEU A 40 -4.35 -14.61 12.67
CA LEU A 40 -4.32 -13.75 11.47
C LEU A 40 -2.90 -13.32 11.14
N THR A 41 -2.08 -13.03 12.16
CA THR A 41 -0.67 -12.67 12.00
C THR A 41 0.12 -13.85 11.45
N ASP A 42 -0.10 -15.06 11.94
CA ASP A 42 0.53 -16.29 11.45
C ASP A 42 0.14 -16.57 10.00
N ARG A 43 -1.14 -16.37 9.64
CA ARG A 43 -1.59 -16.49 8.24
C ARG A 43 -0.97 -15.43 7.34
N LEU A 44 -0.90 -14.18 7.79
CA LEU A 44 -0.25 -13.10 7.07
C LEU A 44 1.24 -13.38 6.92
N HIS A 45 1.88 -13.93 7.95
CA HIS A 45 3.29 -14.31 7.95
C HIS A 45 3.54 -15.46 6.98
N ALA A 46 2.73 -16.51 7.00
CA ALA A 46 2.77 -17.59 6.01
C ALA A 46 2.56 -17.07 4.58
N HIS A 47 1.62 -16.13 4.40
CA HIS A 47 1.39 -15.46 3.12
C HIS A 47 2.63 -14.66 2.66
N HIS A 48 3.29 -13.93 3.57
CA HIS A 48 4.55 -13.23 3.28
C HIS A 48 5.72 -14.19 3.01
N LEU A 49 5.78 -15.35 3.68
CA LEU A 49 6.79 -16.39 3.43
C LEU A 49 6.62 -17.03 2.04
N ILE A 50 5.40 -17.07 1.52
CA ILE A 50 5.08 -17.48 0.13
C ILE A 50 5.24 -16.28 -0.84
N GLY A 51 5.69 -15.11 -0.35
CA GLY A 51 5.96 -13.92 -1.15
C GLY A 51 4.73 -13.06 -1.46
N GLY A 52 3.57 -13.36 -0.86
CA GLY A 52 2.33 -12.64 -1.09
C GLY A 52 1.68 -12.88 -2.45
N TYR A 53 2.07 -13.97 -3.12
CA TYR A 53 1.57 -14.35 -4.43
C TYR A 53 0.51 -15.44 -4.32
N ASP A 54 -0.60 -15.27 -5.02
CA ASP A 54 -1.59 -16.34 -5.18
C ASP A 54 -1.11 -17.27 -6.31
N ILE A 55 -0.73 -18.50 -5.96
CA ILE A 55 -0.20 -19.51 -6.88
C ILE A 55 -1.27 -20.58 -7.13
N ILE A 56 -1.67 -20.75 -8.39
CA ILE A 56 -2.68 -21.73 -8.81
C ILE A 56 -2.06 -22.65 -9.86
N GLU A 57 -2.14 -23.96 -9.66
CA GLU A 57 -1.69 -24.93 -10.66
C GLU A 57 -2.58 -24.87 -11.91
N THR A 58 -1.95 -24.85 -13.09
CA THR A 58 -2.63 -24.82 -14.38
C THR A 58 -2.32 -26.08 -15.19
N ARG A 59 -3.26 -26.47 -16.06
CA ARG A 59 -3.17 -27.57 -17.04
C ARG A 59 -2.48 -28.84 -16.51
N GLN A 60 -3.24 -29.68 -15.79
CA GLN A 60 -2.82 -31.03 -15.41
C GLN A 60 -1.42 -31.09 -14.72
N GLY A 61 -1.10 -30.09 -13.87
CA GLY A 61 0.12 -30.08 -13.06
C GLY A 61 1.42 -29.72 -13.79
N LYS A 62 1.36 -29.19 -15.02
CA LYS A 62 2.57 -28.82 -15.80
C LYS A 62 2.89 -27.32 -15.77
N GLY A 63 1.97 -26.50 -15.29
CA GLY A 63 2.10 -25.06 -15.23
C GLY A 63 1.57 -24.47 -13.95
N VAL A 64 1.88 -23.20 -13.75
CA VAL A 64 1.55 -22.42 -12.55
C VAL A 64 1.12 -21.03 -12.99
N CYS A 65 -0.03 -20.57 -12.51
CA CYS A 65 -0.46 -19.18 -12.61
C CYS A 65 -0.14 -18.46 -11.31
N VAL A 66 0.57 -17.35 -11.39
CA VAL A 66 0.96 -16.52 -10.25
C VAL A 66 0.25 -15.19 -10.37
N SER A 67 -0.46 -14.78 -9.32
CA SER A 67 -1.05 -13.44 -9.25
C SER A 67 -0.25 -12.53 -8.35
N VAL A 68 0.14 -11.38 -8.90
CA VAL A 68 0.86 -10.30 -8.23
C VAL A 68 -0.14 -9.18 -7.94
N ALA A 69 -0.48 -9.00 -6.67
CA ALA A 69 -1.31 -7.88 -6.24
C ALA A 69 -0.43 -6.65 -6.02
N THR A 70 -0.90 -5.49 -6.48
CA THR A 70 -0.28 -4.21 -6.22
C THR A 70 -0.89 -3.54 -5.01
N SER A 71 -0.08 -2.79 -4.26
CA SER A 71 -0.53 -2.03 -3.11
C SER A 71 0.04 -0.62 -3.09
N TYR A 72 -0.74 0.31 -2.56
CA TYR A 72 -0.30 1.68 -2.27
C TYR A 72 -0.75 2.05 -0.86
N GLU A 73 0.20 2.44 -0.01
CA GLU A 73 -0.06 2.79 1.41
C GLU A 73 -0.88 1.73 2.17
N GLY A 74 -0.66 0.45 1.86
CA GLY A 74 -1.37 -0.67 2.50
C GLY A 74 -2.75 -0.99 1.91
N VAL A 75 -3.20 -0.26 0.89
CA VAL A 75 -4.45 -0.54 0.17
C VAL A 75 -4.13 -1.30 -1.13
N TYR A 76 -4.79 -2.44 -1.32
CA TYR A 76 -4.68 -3.20 -2.57
C TYR A 76 -5.39 -2.48 -3.71
N LEU A 77 -4.73 -2.37 -4.86
CA LEU A 77 -5.24 -1.65 -6.03
C LEU A 77 -5.64 -2.62 -7.15
N GLU A 78 -4.66 -3.12 -7.89
CA GLU A 78 -4.85 -3.96 -9.07
C GLU A 78 -4.07 -5.25 -8.92
N ARG A 79 -4.46 -6.29 -9.65
CA ARG A 79 -3.80 -7.59 -9.65
C ARG A 79 -3.44 -7.97 -11.07
N TYR A 80 -2.24 -8.50 -11.23
CA TYR A 80 -1.68 -8.96 -12.50
C TYR A 80 -1.43 -10.46 -12.42
N SER A 81 -1.73 -11.19 -13.47
CA SER A 81 -1.56 -12.64 -13.56
C SER A 81 -0.46 -13.02 -14.55
N LEU A 82 0.37 -13.99 -14.15
CA LEU A 82 1.43 -14.59 -14.94
C LEU A 82 1.24 -16.10 -15.01
N GLU A 83 0.93 -16.63 -16.19
CA GLU A 83 0.90 -18.06 -16.44
C GLU A 83 2.29 -18.53 -16.90
N MET A 84 2.85 -19.49 -16.18
CA MET A 84 4.17 -20.05 -16.41
C MET A 84 4.10 -21.57 -16.58
N VAL A 85 4.96 -22.12 -17.43
CA VAL A 85 5.18 -23.57 -17.55
C VAL A 85 6.50 -23.91 -16.88
N MET A 86 6.52 -24.95 -16.04
CA MET A 86 7.67 -25.29 -15.19
C MET A 86 8.66 -26.26 -15.86
N ALA A 87 8.20 -27.11 -16.79
CA ALA A 87 9.02 -28.15 -17.42
C ALA A 87 9.05 -28.02 -18.96
N PRO A 88 10.22 -28.20 -19.61
CA PRO A 88 11.55 -28.49 -19.08
C PRO A 88 12.34 -27.26 -18.59
N ALA A 89 11.82 -26.04 -18.83
CA ALA A 89 12.38 -24.79 -18.32
C ALA A 89 11.23 -23.83 -18.00
N VAL A 90 11.42 -23.00 -16.97
CA VAL A 90 10.42 -22.02 -16.55
C VAL A 90 10.24 -20.97 -17.64
N LYS A 91 9.03 -20.88 -18.22
CA LYS A 91 8.69 -19.90 -19.27
C LYS A 91 7.35 -19.25 -19.00
N ILE A 92 7.28 -17.94 -19.23
CA ILE A 92 6.03 -17.19 -19.18
C ILE A 92 5.27 -17.43 -20.49
N VAL A 93 4.06 -17.96 -20.40
CA VAL A 93 3.21 -18.30 -21.55
C VAL A 93 2.14 -17.24 -21.79
N ARG A 94 1.55 -16.70 -20.73
CA ARG A 94 0.56 -15.62 -20.78
C ARG A 94 0.75 -14.67 -19.62
N HIS A 95 0.48 -13.39 -19.85
CA HIS A 95 0.43 -12.39 -18.81
C HIS A 95 -0.49 -11.24 -19.20
N ASP A 96 -0.97 -10.50 -18.20
CA ASP A 96 -1.69 -9.22 -18.35
C ASP A 96 -0.83 -8.02 -17.91
N VAL A 97 0.45 -8.26 -17.61
CA VAL A 97 1.42 -7.23 -17.24
C VAL A 97 1.51 -6.16 -18.35
N PRO A 98 1.50 -4.85 -17.99
CA PRO A 98 1.53 -3.78 -18.99
C PRO A 98 2.77 -3.83 -19.89
N VAL A 99 2.59 -3.50 -21.17
CA VAL A 99 3.62 -3.62 -22.22
C VAL A 99 4.90 -2.81 -21.98
N PHE A 100 4.82 -1.74 -21.18
CA PHE A 100 5.98 -0.93 -20.84
C PHE A 100 6.88 -1.57 -19.77
N VAL A 101 6.39 -2.59 -19.05
CA VAL A 101 7.18 -3.34 -18.08
C VAL A 101 8.05 -4.33 -18.86
N PRO A 102 9.39 -4.28 -18.72
CA PRO A 102 10.30 -5.08 -19.54
C PRO A 102 10.39 -6.54 -19.03
N LEU A 103 9.27 -7.27 -19.10
CA LEU A 103 9.12 -8.60 -18.51
C LEU A 103 10.14 -9.62 -19.06
N ALA A 104 10.38 -9.60 -20.38
CA ALA A 104 11.37 -10.49 -21.01
C ALA A 104 12.80 -10.22 -20.50
N ARG A 105 13.20 -8.95 -20.41
CA ARG A 105 14.52 -8.57 -19.87
C ARG A 105 14.65 -8.96 -18.41
N LEU A 106 13.58 -8.80 -17.64
CA LEU A 106 13.55 -9.17 -16.22
C LEU A 106 13.64 -10.70 -16.03
N ALA A 107 12.99 -11.47 -16.90
CA ALA A 107 13.03 -12.93 -16.87
C ALA A 107 14.42 -13.49 -17.21
N GLU A 108 15.13 -12.84 -18.16
CA GLU A 108 16.46 -13.24 -18.62
C GLU A 108 17.59 -12.78 -17.69
N LYS A 109 17.39 -11.67 -16.98
CA LYS A 109 18.37 -11.09 -16.04
C LYS A 109 18.86 -12.14 -15.05
N ASP A 110 20.14 -12.49 -15.15
CA ASP A 110 20.84 -13.46 -14.27
C ASP A 110 20.14 -14.83 -14.15
N GLY A 111 19.36 -15.24 -15.17
CA GLY A 111 18.55 -16.45 -15.10
C GLY A 111 17.51 -16.41 -13.98
N ALA A 112 17.05 -15.22 -13.59
CA ALA A 112 16.18 -15.00 -12.45
C ALA A 112 14.89 -15.82 -12.53
N LEU A 113 14.31 -16.00 -13.72
CA LEU A 113 13.09 -16.80 -13.86
C LEU A 113 13.32 -18.29 -13.52
N GLN A 114 14.51 -18.82 -13.79
CA GLN A 114 14.82 -20.24 -13.61
C GLN A 114 15.45 -20.55 -12.24
N HIS A 115 16.27 -19.64 -11.72
CA HIS A 115 17.04 -19.86 -10.49
C HIS A 115 16.54 -19.02 -9.30
N HIS A 116 15.84 -17.93 -9.54
CA HIS A 116 15.46 -16.94 -8.52
C HIS A 116 14.03 -16.42 -8.71
N LEU A 117 13.06 -17.32 -8.86
CA LEU A 117 11.67 -16.96 -9.17
C LEU A 117 11.09 -15.93 -8.18
N THR A 118 11.39 -16.06 -6.89
CA THR A 118 10.96 -15.11 -5.85
C THR A 118 11.60 -13.73 -6.03
N GLY A 119 12.86 -13.66 -6.46
CA GLY A 119 13.56 -12.41 -6.78
C GLY A 119 12.98 -11.74 -8.02
N PHE A 120 12.69 -12.53 -9.06
CA PHE A 120 11.98 -12.07 -10.26
C PHE A 120 10.62 -11.46 -9.90
N LEU A 121 9.80 -12.21 -9.14
CA LEU A 121 8.47 -11.76 -8.73
C LEU A 121 8.55 -10.52 -7.83
N GLY A 122 9.55 -10.43 -6.94
CA GLY A 122 9.76 -9.27 -6.08
C GLY A 122 10.20 -8.02 -6.85
N GLU A 123 11.03 -8.15 -7.88
CA GLU A 123 11.38 -7.01 -8.75
C GLU A 123 10.20 -6.59 -9.63
N LEU A 124 9.43 -7.55 -10.15
CA LEU A 124 8.20 -7.29 -10.88
C LEU A 124 7.16 -6.57 -10.00
N GLY A 125 6.94 -7.07 -8.78
CA GLY A 125 6.02 -6.48 -7.80
C GLY A 125 6.37 -5.03 -7.51
N ARG A 126 7.64 -4.72 -7.25
CA ARG A 126 8.09 -3.33 -7.04
C ARG A 126 7.84 -2.41 -8.24
N LEU A 127 8.06 -2.88 -9.47
CA LEU A 127 7.77 -2.10 -10.67
C LEU A 127 6.26 -1.83 -10.81
N LEU A 128 5.44 -2.84 -10.53
CA LEU A 128 3.98 -2.72 -10.60
C LEU A 128 3.42 -1.85 -9.47
N ASP A 129 3.95 -1.95 -8.26
CA ASP A 129 3.59 -1.09 -7.12
C ASP A 129 3.96 0.36 -7.38
N GLY A 130 5.16 0.62 -7.90
CA GLY A 130 5.58 1.96 -8.32
C GLY A 130 4.60 2.55 -9.34
N TYR A 131 4.25 1.78 -10.37
CA TYR A 131 3.28 2.20 -11.38
C TYR A 131 1.88 2.45 -10.82
N ALA A 132 1.34 1.50 -10.05
CA ALA A 132 0.02 1.59 -9.45
C ALA A 132 -0.07 2.78 -8.48
N GLY A 133 0.98 3.00 -7.69
CA GLY A 133 1.11 4.14 -6.79
C GLY A 133 1.09 5.48 -7.52
N ARG A 134 1.90 5.64 -8.59
CA ARG A 134 1.91 6.87 -9.40
C ARG A 134 0.54 7.15 -10.03
N ARG A 135 -0.13 6.11 -10.55
CA ARG A 135 -1.48 6.22 -11.11
C ARG A 135 -2.51 6.59 -10.05
N GLN A 136 -2.38 6.05 -8.84
CA GLN A 136 -3.26 6.38 -7.72
C GLN A 136 -3.05 7.82 -7.26
N GLN A 137 -1.81 8.28 -7.13
CA GLN A 137 -1.51 9.68 -6.83
C GLN A 137 -2.12 10.63 -7.86
N LEU A 138 -2.00 10.32 -9.16
CA LEU A 138 -2.66 11.10 -10.21
C LEU A 138 -4.19 11.15 -10.07
N ARG A 139 -4.82 10.02 -9.75
CA ARG A 139 -6.26 9.97 -9.49
C ARG A 139 -6.64 10.89 -8.33
N LEU A 140 -5.86 10.88 -7.24
CA LEU A 140 -6.09 11.75 -6.08
C LEU A 140 -5.88 13.23 -6.42
N LEU A 141 -4.89 13.56 -7.25
CA LEU A 141 -4.60 14.95 -7.65
C LEU A 141 -5.69 15.54 -8.56
N LYS A 142 -6.28 14.75 -9.46
CA LYS A 142 -7.38 15.22 -10.33
C LYS A 142 -8.58 15.79 -9.56
N HIS A 143 -8.76 15.40 -8.30
CA HIS A 143 -9.84 15.92 -7.46
C HIS A 143 -9.52 17.29 -6.82
N VAL A 144 -8.31 17.85 -6.99
CA VAL A 144 -7.82 19.03 -6.24
C VAL A 144 -7.45 20.20 -7.17
N SER A 145 -8.29 20.56 -8.14
CA SER A 145 -8.00 21.69 -9.05
C SER A 145 -6.68 21.53 -9.84
N VAL A 146 -6.31 20.28 -10.14
CA VAL A 146 -5.13 19.93 -10.93
C VAL A 146 -5.58 19.40 -12.28
N THR A 147 -5.12 20.03 -13.36
CA THR A 147 -5.29 19.53 -14.72
C THR A 147 -4.03 18.80 -15.15
N VAL A 148 -4.16 17.49 -15.39
CA VAL A 148 -3.07 16.69 -15.97
C VAL A 148 -2.99 17.03 -17.46
N ILE A 149 -1.88 17.63 -17.88
CA ILE A 149 -1.66 18.00 -19.29
C ILE A 149 -1.10 16.79 -20.04
N GLU A 150 -0.03 16.19 -19.51
CA GLU A 150 0.65 15.07 -20.16
C GLU A 150 1.09 14.02 -19.14
N SER A 151 0.97 12.75 -19.53
CA SER A 151 1.50 11.60 -18.81
C SER A 151 1.97 10.56 -19.81
N ASN A 152 3.16 10.03 -19.61
CA ASN A 152 3.61 8.86 -20.36
C ASN A 152 2.94 7.58 -19.85
N ALA A 153 2.99 6.50 -20.64
CA ALA A 153 2.40 5.20 -20.29
C ALA A 153 2.85 4.65 -18.91
N PRO A 154 4.14 4.68 -18.51
CA PRO A 154 4.56 4.21 -17.18
C PRO A 154 4.27 5.20 -16.03
N CYS A 155 3.66 6.36 -16.33
CA CYS A 155 3.44 7.46 -15.40
C CYS A 155 4.74 7.93 -14.70
N SER A 156 5.88 7.85 -15.38
CA SER A 156 7.19 8.27 -14.87
C SER A 156 7.59 9.70 -15.26
N LEU A 157 6.83 10.32 -16.18
CA LEU A 157 6.91 11.74 -16.48
C LEU A 157 5.50 12.31 -16.49
N LEU A 158 5.23 13.24 -15.59
CA LEU A 158 3.93 13.87 -15.43
C LEU A 158 4.07 15.38 -15.57
N VAL A 159 3.25 15.98 -16.42
CA VAL A 159 3.15 17.43 -16.58
C VAL A 159 1.75 17.86 -16.14
N LEU A 160 1.70 18.64 -15.07
CA LEU A 160 0.50 19.04 -14.36
C LEU A 160 0.38 20.57 -14.39
N THR A 161 -0.82 21.10 -14.58
CA THR A 161 -1.13 22.49 -14.23
C THR A 161 -1.93 22.52 -12.94
N LEU A 162 -1.44 23.31 -11.99
CA LEU A 162 -2.06 23.54 -10.70
C LEU A 162 -2.70 24.91 -10.73
N THR A 163 -4.02 24.97 -10.60
CA THR A 163 -4.73 26.25 -10.47
C THR A 163 -5.09 26.48 -9.02
N ALA A 164 -4.52 27.52 -8.42
CA ALA A 164 -4.84 27.94 -7.06
C ALA A 164 -5.75 29.17 -7.10
N PRO A 165 -6.92 29.12 -6.45
CA PRO A 165 -7.75 30.31 -6.30
C PRO A 165 -7.04 31.30 -5.39
N ARG A 166 -6.83 32.53 -5.86
CA ARG A 166 -6.33 33.63 -5.04
C ARG A 166 -7.47 34.48 -4.52
N THR A 167 -7.23 35.15 -3.41
CA THR A 167 -8.17 36.16 -2.91
C THR A 167 -8.20 37.36 -3.88
N PRO A 168 -9.39 37.85 -4.25
CA PRO A 168 -9.51 39.04 -5.09
C PRO A 168 -8.73 40.21 -4.49
N PRO A 169 -8.03 41.05 -5.29
CA PRO A 169 -8.17 41.26 -6.74
C PRO A 169 -7.17 40.51 -7.63
N LEU A 170 -6.30 39.68 -7.05
CA LEU A 170 -5.33 38.86 -7.78
C LEU A 170 -6.07 37.62 -8.28
N GLY A 171 -6.29 37.48 -9.59
CA GLY A 171 -6.98 36.32 -10.16
C GLY A 171 -6.26 34.98 -9.90
N ASP A 172 -6.89 33.88 -10.31
CA ASP A 172 -6.36 32.52 -10.16
C ASP A 172 -4.96 32.39 -10.76
N VAL A 173 -4.05 31.74 -10.02
CA VAL A 173 -2.68 31.49 -10.49
C VAL A 173 -2.53 30.06 -10.94
N ALA A 174 -2.05 29.90 -12.17
CA ALA A 174 -1.72 28.62 -12.77
C ALA A 174 -0.20 28.39 -12.70
N VAL A 175 0.20 27.24 -12.17
CA VAL A 175 1.60 26.82 -12.06
C VAL A 175 1.79 25.52 -12.82
N LEU A 176 2.83 25.44 -13.64
CA LEU A 176 3.19 24.22 -14.37
C LEU A 176 4.16 23.39 -13.51
N CYS A 177 3.80 22.15 -13.20
CA CYS A 177 4.62 21.22 -12.46
C CYS A 177 4.98 20.02 -13.31
N LYS A 178 6.28 19.71 -13.39
CA LYS A 178 6.82 18.52 -14.04
C LYS A 178 7.35 17.59 -12.96
N LEU A 179 6.88 16.35 -12.93
CA LEU A 179 7.32 15.31 -12.01
C LEU A 179 8.09 14.26 -12.81
N HIS A 180 9.33 13.99 -12.42
CA HIS A 180 10.18 13.01 -13.06
C HIS A 180 10.54 11.90 -12.06
N TYR A 181 10.26 10.66 -12.48
CA TYR A 181 10.50 9.44 -11.72
C TYR A 181 11.58 8.63 -12.45
N SER A 182 12.82 8.81 -12.04
CA SER A 182 13.97 8.08 -12.60
C SER A 182 13.93 6.61 -12.20
N ASP A 183 13.49 6.31 -10.97
CA ASP A 183 13.32 4.94 -10.49
C ASP A 183 11.86 4.49 -10.65
N HIS A 184 11.62 3.62 -11.63
CA HIS A 184 10.29 3.09 -11.91
C HIS A 184 9.73 2.18 -10.81
N THR A 185 10.56 1.73 -9.85
CA THR A 185 10.11 0.95 -8.69
C THR A 185 9.51 1.84 -7.59
N ARG A 186 9.68 3.16 -7.68
CA ARG A 186 9.23 4.10 -6.65
C ARG A 186 7.94 4.81 -7.03
N CYS A 187 7.16 5.14 -6.02
CA CYS A 187 5.95 5.95 -6.15
C CYS A 187 6.18 7.44 -5.87
N LEU A 188 7.39 7.87 -5.50
CA LEU A 188 7.72 9.27 -5.25
C LEU A 188 8.67 9.80 -6.33
N PRO A 189 8.45 11.02 -6.84
CA PRO A 189 9.34 11.60 -7.83
C PRO A 189 10.66 12.02 -7.19
N GLU A 190 11.78 11.76 -7.87
CA GLU A 190 13.09 12.25 -7.44
C GLU A 190 13.27 13.74 -7.74
N GLU A 191 12.71 14.18 -8.86
CA GLU A 191 12.86 15.53 -9.38
C GLU A 191 11.49 16.14 -9.69
N VAL A 192 11.28 17.34 -9.15
CA VAL A 192 10.06 18.12 -9.37
C VAL A 192 10.45 19.50 -9.85
N THR A 193 10.02 19.86 -11.05
CA THR A 193 10.24 21.19 -11.62
C THR A 193 8.94 21.97 -11.56
N VAL A 194 9.00 23.20 -11.04
CA VAL A 194 7.86 24.09 -10.91
C VAL A 194 8.15 25.35 -11.70
N GLU A 195 7.30 25.66 -12.66
CA GLU A 195 7.40 26.83 -13.54
C GLU A 195 6.21 27.76 -13.26
N SER A 196 6.49 29.00 -12.84
CA SER A 196 5.51 30.05 -12.58
C SER A 196 6.03 31.39 -13.07
N GLU A 197 5.26 32.13 -13.87
CA GLU A 197 5.59 33.47 -14.36
C GLU A 197 7.04 33.62 -14.91
N GLY A 198 7.56 32.58 -15.58
CA GLY A 198 8.91 32.56 -16.15
C GLY A 198 10.03 32.22 -15.17
N ARG A 199 9.72 31.95 -13.89
CA ARG A 199 10.66 31.42 -12.91
C ARG A 199 10.53 29.90 -12.81
N THR A 200 11.65 29.21 -12.95
CA THR A 200 11.73 27.75 -12.83
C THR A 200 12.46 27.39 -11.54
N VAL A 201 11.82 26.59 -10.69
CA VAL A 201 12.42 26.05 -9.46
C VAL A 201 12.48 24.54 -9.58
N ALA A 202 13.68 23.98 -9.48
CA ALA A 202 13.88 22.54 -9.40
C ALA A 202 14.01 22.13 -7.93
N LEU A 203 13.15 21.22 -7.51
CA LEU A 203 13.15 20.63 -6.18
C LEU A 203 13.65 19.19 -6.31
N HIS A 204 14.61 18.83 -5.47
CA HIS A 204 15.15 17.47 -5.41
C HIS A 204 14.73 16.85 -4.07
N ARG A 205 14.14 15.64 -4.13
CA ARG A 205 13.70 14.84 -2.97
C ARG A 205 12.49 15.41 -2.20
N ILE A 206 11.32 15.47 -2.83
CA ILE A 206 10.06 15.71 -2.10
C ILE A 206 9.59 14.38 -1.49
N SER A 207 9.95 14.12 -0.23
CA SER A 207 9.52 12.92 0.52
C SER A 207 8.15 13.09 1.20
N LEU A 208 7.62 14.30 1.24
CA LEU A 208 6.40 14.62 2.00
C LEU A 208 5.33 15.10 1.03
N LEU A 209 4.42 14.17 0.71
CA LEU A 209 3.10 14.38 0.14
C LEU A 209 3.09 15.43 -0.96
N LEU A 210 3.07 14.98 -2.22
CA LEU A 210 2.97 15.86 -3.38
C LEU A 210 1.93 16.98 -3.17
N LYS A 211 0.83 16.67 -2.47
CA LYS A 211 -0.18 17.63 -2.01
C LYS A 211 0.32 18.66 -0.98
N ALA A 212 0.97 18.25 0.12
CA ALA A 212 1.51 19.18 1.11
C ALA A 212 2.67 20.04 0.54
N GLY A 213 3.50 19.46 -0.33
CA GLY A 213 4.55 20.19 -1.03
C GLY A 213 3.99 21.22 -2.03
N ILE A 214 2.96 20.82 -2.79
CA ILE A 214 2.23 21.73 -3.70
C ILE A 214 1.49 22.81 -2.91
N ASP A 215 0.78 22.47 -1.83
CA ASP A 215 0.05 23.42 -0.99
C ASP A 215 1.02 24.44 -0.35
N LEU A 216 2.20 24.00 0.10
CA LEU A 216 3.26 24.87 0.60
C LEU A 216 3.82 25.78 -0.51
N LEU A 217 4.01 25.27 -1.72
CA LEU A 217 4.46 26.05 -2.88
C LEU A 217 3.42 27.10 -3.30
N LEU A 218 2.14 26.75 -3.33
CA LEU A 218 1.05 27.68 -3.63
C LEU A 218 0.93 28.77 -2.55
N THR A 219 1.16 28.41 -1.27
CA THR A 219 1.21 29.38 -0.16
C THR A 219 2.42 30.33 -0.29
N THR A 220 3.57 29.80 -0.71
CA THR A 220 4.82 30.58 -0.87
C THR A 220 4.78 31.48 -2.10
N ILE A 221 4.17 31.05 -3.20
CA ILE A 221 3.98 31.86 -4.42
C ILE A 221 2.84 32.86 -4.21
N GLY A 222 1.88 32.57 -3.32
CA GLY A 222 0.74 33.44 -2.98
C GLY A 222 1.02 34.53 -1.93
N SER A 223 2.24 34.61 -1.37
CA SER A 223 2.69 35.67 -0.46
C SER A 223 3.59 36.67 -1.19
#